data_AF-A0A1Y6BSR1-F1
#
_entry.id   AF-A0A1Y6BSR1-F1
#
_cell.length_a   1.000
_cell.length_b   1.000
_cell.length_c   1.000
_cell.angle_alpha   90.00
_cell.angle_beta   90.00
_cell.angle_gamma   90.00
#
_symmetry.space_group_name_H-M   'P 1'
#
loop_
_entity.id
_entity.type
_entity.pdbx_description
1 polymer ?
#
loop_
_entity_poly.entity_id
_entity_poly.type
_entity_poly.pdbx_seq_one_letter_code
_entity_poly.pdbx_strand_id
1 'polypeptide(L)'
;MPPEAQGDAVNQLRVVGKVERVNALPGGDGMPPVAFVRLLVEARSAITLEAVVRGEEAVAAAKQLERGALIDAQGLLSYVAPKGEQEGQGYRAWTPRLLVDALEPAAAAAEPAAWAKLAGTVAREPRYFPAETDKKSRILFTLVTALPEDAAGSGHRAFHDVSAFEDVADLLAERLGAGSWIQLEGYLRPQQRDAAAAEVVVTSRERLVFA
;
A
#
# COMPACT_ATOMS: atom_id res chain seq x y z
N MET A 1 -23.09 -23.66 -8.96
CA MET A 1 -23.50 -22.40 -8.31
C MET A 1 -22.26 -21.55 -8.14
N PRO A 2 -22.20 -20.30 -8.62
CA PRO A 2 -21.12 -19.40 -8.21
C PRO A 2 -21.30 -19.10 -6.71
N PRO A 3 -20.23 -19.12 -5.91
CA PRO A 3 -20.32 -18.85 -4.48
C PRO A 3 -20.88 -17.45 -4.24
N GLU A 4 -21.70 -17.35 -3.20
CA GLU A 4 -22.34 -16.15 -2.67
C GLU A 4 -21.31 -15.04 -2.43
N ALA A 5 -21.76 -13.78 -2.57
CA ALA A 5 -20.95 -12.56 -2.62
C ALA A 5 -19.75 -12.59 -1.66
N GLN A 6 -18.56 -12.87 -2.20
CA GLN A 6 -17.29 -12.50 -1.58
C GLN A 6 -17.37 -11.01 -1.29
N GLY A 7 -17.08 -10.60 -0.06
CA GLY A 7 -17.17 -9.19 0.34
C GLY A 7 -16.44 -8.28 -0.64
N ASP A 8 -16.97 -7.06 -0.84
CA ASP A 8 -16.41 -6.10 -1.80
C ASP A 8 -14.89 -5.99 -1.62
N ALA A 9 -14.15 -6.18 -2.71
CA ALA A 9 -12.70 -6.04 -2.67
C ALA A 9 -12.34 -4.62 -2.20
N VAL A 10 -11.43 -4.52 -1.23
CA VAL A 10 -11.01 -3.24 -0.64
C VAL A 10 -9.54 -3.04 -0.94
N ASN A 11 -9.18 -1.87 -1.44
CA ASN A 11 -7.80 -1.41 -1.51
C ASN A 11 -7.77 0.06 -1.08
N GLN A 12 -7.47 0.31 0.19
CA GLN A 12 -7.40 1.64 0.75
C GLN A 12 -6.08 1.84 1.47
N LEU A 13 -5.52 3.03 1.32
CA LEU A 13 -4.30 3.49 1.99
C LEU A 13 -4.53 4.90 2.53
N ARG A 14 -4.28 5.07 3.82
CA ARG A 14 -4.20 6.37 4.49
C ARG A 14 -2.76 6.65 4.88
N VAL A 15 -2.29 7.86 4.58
CA VAL A 15 -0.94 8.33 4.87
C VAL A 15 -1.01 9.66 5.60
N VAL A 16 -0.46 9.71 6.81
CA VAL A 16 -0.14 10.95 7.51
C VAL A 16 1.38 11.11 7.47
N GLY A 17 1.87 12.07 6.71
CA GLY A 17 3.31 12.23 6.45
C GLY A 17 3.73 13.66 6.14
N LYS A 18 5.02 13.94 6.25
CA LYS A 18 5.62 15.24 5.94
C LYS A 18 5.97 15.30 4.45
N VAL A 19 5.66 16.41 3.80
CA VAL A 19 6.06 16.67 2.41
C VAL A 19 7.57 16.84 2.34
N GLU A 20 8.27 15.96 1.62
CA GLU A 20 9.69 16.13 1.31
C GLU A 20 9.88 16.98 0.06
N ARG A 21 9.05 16.74 -0.95
CA ARG A 21 9.13 17.37 -2.27
C ARG A 21 7.81 17.25 -3.00
N VAL A 22 7.48 18.27 -3.78
CA VAL A 22 6.41 18.23 -4.77
C VAL A 22 7.02 18.40 -6.15
N ASN A 23 6.67 17.52 -7.08
CA ASN A 23 7.02 17.66 -8.48
C ASN A 23 5.74 17.64 -9.31
N ALA A 24 5.45 18.72 -10.03
CA ALA A 24 4.22 18.84 -10.80
C ALA A 24 4.52 18.86 -12.29
N LEU A 25 3.73 18.12 -13.05
CA LEU A 25 3.71 18.17 -14.50
C LEU A 25 2.48 18.96 -14.92
N PRO A 26 2.65 20.05 -15.70
CA PRO A 26 1.51 20.74 -16.27
C PRO A 26 0.77 19.75 -17.18
N GLY A 27 -0.57 19.75 -17.11
CA GLY A 27 -1.39 18.98 -18.04
C GLY A 27 -1.14 19.44 -19.49
N GLY A 28 -1.33 18.55 -20.45
CA GLY A 28 -1.09 18.81 -21.87
C GLY A 28 -1.71 17.70 -22.73
N ASP A 29 -1.94 17.96 -24.02
CA ASP A 29 -2.45 16.99 -25.02
C ASP A 29 -3.54 16.03 -24.51
N GLY A 30 -4.57 16.58 -23.87
CA GLY A 30 -5.71 15.81 -23.34
C GLY A 30 -5.43 15.05 -22.04
N MET A 31 -4.23 15.15 -21.47
CA MET A 31 -3.89 14.60 -20.15
C MET A 31 -4.10 15.63 -19.04
N PRO A 32 -4.78 15.26 -17.94
CA PRO A 32 -4.92 16.14 -16.79
C PRO A 32 -3.56 16.40 -16.14
N PRO A 33 -3.38 17.56 -15.47
CA PRO A 33 -2.18 17.83 -14.67
C PRO A 33 -1.98 16.76 -13.59
N VAL A 34 -0.72 16.49 -13.24
CA VAL A 34 -0.33 15.47 -12.26
C VAL A 34 0.73 16.05 -11.32
N ALA A 35 0.56 15.82 -10.03
CA ALA A 35 1.55 16.15 -9.01
C ALA A 35 2.02 14.88 -8.30
N PHE A 36 3.34 14.72 -8.21
CA PHE A 36 4.01 13.69 -7.44
C PHE A 36 4.49 14.31 -6.14
N VAL A 37 3.79 14.00 -5.05
CA VAL A 37 4.10 14.47 -3.70
C VAL A 37 4.85 13.38 -2.97
N ARG A 38 6.12 13.60 -2.66
CA ARG A 38 6.95 12.69 -1.88
C ARG A 38 6.68 12.93 -0.40
N LEU A 39 6.14 11.93 0.29
CA LEU A 39 5.80 11.97 1.71
C LEU A 39 6.76 11.11 2.51
N LEU A 40 7.37 11.69 3.55
CA LEU A 40 8.09 10.96 4.58
C LEU A 40 7.14 10.66 5.74
N VAL A 41 6.99 9.38 6.06
CA VAL A 41 6.17 8.89 7.15
C VAL A 41 7.08 8.38 8.24
N GLU A 42 7.19 9.13 9.34
CA GLU A 42 8.00 8.78 10.51
C GLU A 42 7.13 8.09 11.57
N ALA A 43 6.52 6.97 11.20
CA ALA A 43 5.64 6.19 12.07
C ALA A 43 6.41 5.05 12.77
N ARG A 44 5.76 3.89 12.97
CA ARG A 44 6.40 2.66 13.48
C ARG A 44 7.61 2.21 12.65
N SER A 45 7.60 2.53 11.36
CA SER A 45 8.73 2.36 10.46
C SER A 45 8.80 3.56 9.52
N ALA A 46 9.99 4.12 9.35
CA ALA A 46 10.20 5.21 8.42
C ALA A 46 10.01 4.69 6.99
N ILE A 47 9.06 5.26 6.26
CA ILE A 47 8.82 4.95 4.85
C ILE A 47 8.64 6.24 4.05
N THR A 48 9.18 6.26 2.84
CA THR A 48 8.89 7.29 1.87
C THR A 48 7.89 6.76 0.85
N LEU A 49 6.81 7.50 0.62
CA LEU A 49 5.79 7.17 -0.37
C LEU A 49 5.67 8.30 -1.38
N GLU A 50 5.42 7.95 -2.65
CA GLU A 50 5.02 8.92 -3.66
C GLU A 50 3.49 8.90 -3.78
N ALA A 51 2.88 10.01 -3.40
CA ALA A 51 1.46 10.26 -3.57
C ALA A 51 1.23 10.94 -4.93
N VAL A 52 0.36 10.35 -5.74
CA VAL A 52 0.04 10.80 -7.10
C VAL A 52 -1.32 11.48 -7.06
N VAL A 53 -1.31 12.80 -7.25
CA VAL A 53 -2.49 13.66 -7.31
C VAL A 53 -2.76 14.01 -8.77
N ARG A 54 -4.02 14.05 -9.19
CA ARG A 54 -4.41 14.33 -10.59
C ARG A 54 -5.41 15.48 -10.67
N GLY A 55 -5.51 16.10 -11.84
CA GLY A 55 -6.52 17.12 -12.11
C GLY A 55 -6.32 18.41 -11.31
N GLU A 56 -7.40 19.09 -10.98
CA GLU A 56 -7.35 20.39 -10.30
C GLU A 56 -6.61 20.33 -8.96
N GLU A 57 -6.75 19.22 -8.23
CA GLU A 57 -6.05 18.97 -6.97
C GLU A 57 -4.53 18.92 -7.16
N ALA A 58 -4.03 18.42 -8.30
CA ALA A 58 -2.61 18.43 -8.60
C ALA A 58 -2.07 19.86 -8.71
N VAL A 59 -2.85 20.77 -9.30
CA VAL A 59 -2.51 22.19 -9.43
C VAL A 59 -2.54 22.87 -8.06
N ALA A 60 -3.52 22.56 -7.22
CA ALA A 60 -3.60 23.07 -5.86
C ALA A 60 -2.41 22.59 -5.01
N ALA A 61 -2.12 21.28 -5.04
CA ALA A 61 -1.00 20.66 -4.35
C ALA A 61 0.33 21.31 -4.75
N ALA A 62 0.56 21.54 -6.05
CA ALA A 62 1.76 22.18 -6.57
C ALA A 62 1.97 23.62 -6.07
N LYS A 63 0.88 24.33 -5.75
CA LYS A 63 0.92 25.73 -5.30
C LYS A 63 0.96 25.90 -3.79
N GLN A 64 0.32 24.98 -3.06
CA GLN A 64 0.01 25.17 -1.63
C GLN A 64 0.86 24.28 -0.72
N LEU A 65 1.36 23.14 -1.21
CA LEU A 65 2.13 22.23 -0.37
C LEU A 65 3.59 22.65 -0.28
N GLU A 66 4.03 22.92 0.94
CA GLU A 66 5.40 23.29 1.25
C GLU A 66 6.17 22.11 1.85
N ARG A 67 7.49 22.10 1.67
CA ARG A 67 8.36 21.11 2.30
C ARG A 67 8.21 21.19 3.83
N GLY A 68 8.00 20.04 4.47
CA GLY A 68 7.80 19.90 5.91
C GLY A 68 6.34 19.98 6.35
N ALA A 69 5.42 20.40 5.48
CA ALA A 69 3.99 20.38 5.78
C ALA A 69 3.52 18.96 6.11
N LEU A 70 2.73 18.81 7.17
CA LEU A 70 2.12 17.54 7.56
C LEU A 70 0.77 17.40 6.84
N ILE A 71 0.60 16.30 6.12
CA ILE A 71 -0.53 16.07 5.22
C ILE A 71 -1.19 14.73 5.56
N ASP A 72 -2.52 14.69 5.56
CA ASP A 72 -3.33 13.48 5.59
C ASP A 72 -3.82 13.21 4.16
N ALA A 73 -3.39 12.09 3.60
CA ALA A 73 -3.67 11.67 2.24
C ALA A 73 -4.37 10.32 2.26
N GLN A 74 -5.42 10.17 1.47
CA GLN A 74 -6.19 8.94 1.35
C GLN A 74 -6.37 8.55 -0.11
N GLY A 75 -6.46 7.24 -0.37
CA GLY A 75 -6.77 6.70 -1.68
C GLY A 75 -6.31 5.26 -1.82
N LEU A 76 -5.78 4.88 -2.98
CA LEU A 76 -5.47 3.49 -3.32
C LEU A 76 -3.98 3.16 -3.17
N LEU A 77 -3.65 1.98 -2.64
CA LEU A 77 -2.30 1.44 -2.69
C LEU A 77 -2.05 0.81 -4.06
N SER A 78 -1.21 1.48 -4.84
CA SER A 78 -0.74 1.02 -6.15
C SER A 78 0.76 0.77 -6.10
N TYR A 79 1.29 0.15 -7.15
CA TYR A 79 2.71 -0.11 -7.30
C TYR A 79 3.17 0.32 -8.69
N VAL A 80 4.42 0.75 -8.78
CA VAL A 80 5.04 1.08 -10.06
C VAL A 80 6.23 0.17 -10.29
N ALA A 81 6.22 -0.43 -11.47
CA ALA A 81 7.34 -1.22 -11.95
C ALA A 81 8.58 -0.32 -12.02
N PRO A 82 9.76 -0.83 -11.64
CA PRO A 82 11.00 -0.09 -11.78
C PRO A 82 11.22 0.33 -13.25
N LYS A 83 11.63 1.58 -13.47
CA LYS A 83 12.03 2.03 -14.82
C LYS A 83 13.36 1.37 -15.20
N GLY A 84 13.34 0.57 -16.27
CA GLY A 84 14.52 -0.01 -16.93
C GLY A 84 14.18 -1.35 -17.59
N GLU A 85 14.37 -1.45 -18.91
CA GLU A 85 14.41 -2.73 -19.64
C GLU A 85 15.75 -3.45 -19.40
N GLN A 86 15.70 -4.78 -19.56
CA GLN A 86 16.72 -5.86 -19.53
C GLN A 86 18.18 -5.45 -19.89
N GLU A 87 19.26 -6.06 -19.40
CA GLU A 87 19.59 -7.50 -19.22
C GLU A 87 20.55 -7.71 -18.03
N GLY A 88 20.46 -8.86 -17.37
CA GLY A 88 21.55 -9.38 -16.52
C GLY A 88 21.64 -8.87 -15.07
N GLN A 89 20.89 -7.85 -14.69
CA GLN A 89 20.77 -7.41 -13.29
C GLN A 89 19.33 -7.60 -12.83
N GLY A 90 19.14 -8.38 -11.76
CA GLY A 90 17.85 -8.89 -11.31
C GLY A 90 16.74 -7.84 -11.22
N TYR A 91 15.49 -8.31 -11.33
CA TYR A 91 14.29 -7.49 -11.21
C TYR A 91 14.35 -6.59 -9.96
N ARG A 92 14.30 -5.26 -10.16
CA ARG A 92 14.15 -4.30 -9.06
C ARG A 92 12.75 -4.45 -8.46
N ALA A 93 12.63 -4.22 -7.15
CA ALA A 93 11.35 -4.40 -6.50
C ALA A 93 10.35 -3.28 -6.88
N TRP A 94 9.07 -3.62 -6.87
CA TRP A 94 7.99 -2.70 -7.22
C TRP A 94 7.83 -1.66 -6.11
N THR A 95 7.81 -0.38 -6.47
CA THR A 95 7.73 0.71 -5.49
C THR A 95 6.28 1.06 -5.19
N PRO A 96 5.86 1.08 -3.91
CA PRO A 96 4.50 1.46 -3.53
C PRO A 96 4.24 2.94 -3.85
N ARG A 97 3.00 3.24 -4.22
CA ARG A 97 2.48 4.60 -4.43
C ARG A 97 1.08 4.72 -3.85
N LEU A 98 0.75 5.92 -3.44
CA LEU A 98 -0.62 6.29 -3.10
C LEU A 98 -1.24 6.97 -4.33
N LEU A 99 -2.28 6.39 -4.91
CA LEU A 99 -3.15 7.12 -5.85
C LEU A 99 -4.14 7.90 -4.99
N VAL A 100 -4.07 9.23 -5.04
CA VAL A 100 -4.77 10.09 -4.09
C VAL A 100 -6.20 10.34 -4.54
N ASP A 101 -7.14 10.09 -3.62
CA ASP A 101 -8.56 10.47 -3.73
C ASP A 101 -8.88 11.70 -2.88
N ALA A 102 -8.14 11.92 -1.78
CA ALA A 102 -8.27 13.08 -0.91
C ALA A 102 -6.93 13.47 -0.30
N LEU A 103 -6.66 14.78 -0.22
CA LEU A 103 -5.41 15.34 0.27
C LEU A 103 -5.66 16.62 1.07
N GLU A 104 -5.38 16.59 2.37
CA GLU A 104 -5.68 17.70 3.27
C GLU A 104 -4.53 17.98 4.25
N PRO A 105 -4.36 19.23 4.71
CA PRO A 105 -3.49 19.51 5.85
C PRO A 105 -3.89 18.68 7.07
N ALA A 106 -2.92 17.93 7.63
CA ALA A 106 -3.17 17.19 8.85
C ALA A 106 -3.21 18.14 10.05
N ALA A 107 -4.00 17.77 11.07
CA ALA A 107 -3.93 18.45 12.36
C ALA A 107 -2.50 18.35 12.93
N ALA A 108 -2.00 19.42 13.57
CA ALA A 108 -0.64 19.46 14.10
C ALA A 108 -0.33 18.33 15.11
N ALA A 109 -1.36 17.79 15.77
CA ALA A 109 -1.25 16.68 16.72
C ALA A 109 -1.47 15.29 16.08
N ALA A 110 -1.65 15.19 14.76
CA ALA A 110 -1.85 13.91 14.10
C ALA A 110 -0.57 13.07 14.13
N GLU A 111 -0.70 11.81 14.52
CA GLU A 111 0.42 10.87 14.51
C GLU A 111 0.73 10.42 13.07
N PRO A 112 2.02 10.36 12.67
CA PRO A 112 2.40 9.81 11.38
C PRO A 112 1.90 8.36 11.22
N ALA A 113 1.36 8.05 10.05
CA ALA A 113 0.79 6.75 9.75
C ALA A 113 0.92 6.42 8.27
N ALA A 114 1.15 5.16 7.94
CA ALA A 114 0.98 4.62 6.60
C ALA A 114 0.23 3.31 6.76
N TRP A 115 -1.09 3.36 6.64
CA TRP A 115 -1.99 2.29 7.04
C TRP A 115 -2.86 1.85 5.87
N ALA A 116 -2.88 0.56 5.61
CA ALA A 116 -3.64 -0.05 4.53
C ALA A 116 -4.78 -0.91 5.08
N LYS A 117 -5.93 -0.82 4.42
CA LYS A 117 -7.05 -1.75 4.55
C LYS A 117 -7.23 -2.46 3.22
N LEU A 118 -7.04 -3.76 3.24
CA LEU A 118 -7.04 -4.59 2.04
C LEU A 118 -8.03 -5.74 2.21
N ALA A 119 -8.81 -6.03 1.18
CA ALA A 119 -9.65 -7.22 1.10
C ALA A 119 -9.46 -7.88 -0.27
N GLY A 120 -9.08 -9.15 -0.27
CA GLY A 120 -8.65 -9.80 -1.49
C GLY A 120 -8.39 -11.30 -1.32
N THR A 121 -7.77 -11.88 -2.35
CA THR A 121 -7.48 -13.32 -2.42
C THR A 121 -6.00 -13.60 -2.27
N VAL A 122 -5.64 -14.61 -1.48
CA VAL A 122 -4.27 -15.09 -1.34
C VAL A 122 -3.80 -15.73 -2.65
N ALA A 123 -2.78 -15.18 -3.29
CA ALA A 123 -2.32 -15.60 -4.63
C ALA A 123 -1.77 -17.03 -4.68
N ARG A 124 -1.10 -17.46 -3.60
CA ARG A 124 -0.31 -18.69 -3.52
C ARG A 124 -0.20 -19.16 -2.08
N GLU A 125 0.27 -20.39 -1.91
CA GLU A 125 0.40 -20.96 -0.58
C GLU A 125 1.26 -20.08 0.34
N PRO A 126 0.72 -19.66 1.52
CA PRO A 126 1.47 -18.88 2.48
C PRO A 126 2.71 -19.62 2.97
N ARG A 127 3.77 -18.85 3.26
CA ARG A 127 5.00 -19.38 3.85
C ARG A 127 5.03 -19.07 5.33
N TYR A 128 4.75 -20.07 6.14
CA TYR A 128 4.80 -19.97 7.59
C TYR A 128 6.20 -20.31 8.13
N PHE A 129 6.63 -19.54 9.12
CA PHE A 129 7.86 -19.69 9.88
C PHE A 129 7.47 -19.73 11.35
N PRO A 130 7.49 -20.90 12.01
CA PRO A 130 7.10 -21.01 13.41
C PRO A 130 8.08 -20.25 14.31
N ALA A 131 7.63 -19.96 15.54
CA ALA A 131 8.49 -19.34 16.54
C ALA A 131 9.70 -20.26 16.88
N GLU A 132 10.88 -19.66 16.95
CA GLU A 132 12.12 -20.28 17.46
C GLU A 132 12.53 -19.54 18.74
N THR A 133 13.48 -20.08 19.52
CA THR A 133 13.90 -19.55 20.84
C THR A 133 14.05 -18.02 20.91
N ASP A 134 14.56 -17.39 19.83
CA ASP A 134 14.76 -15.94 19.74
C ASP A 134 13.96 -15.26 18.60
N LYS A 135 13.09 -15.99 17.92
CA LYS A 135 12.34 -15.48 16.76
C LYS A 135 10.85 -15.66 16.95
N LYS A 136 10.13 -14.56 16.78
CA LYS A 136 8.67 -14.56 16.70
C LYS A 136 8.22 -15.34 15.47
N SER A 137 7.08 -16.02 15.59
CA SER A 137 6.43 -16.64 14.44
C SER A 137 6.11 -15.58 13.39
N ARG A 138 6.13 -15.99 12.11
CA ARG A 138 5.88 -15.14 10.97
C ARG A 138 5.23 -15.91 9.84
N ILE A 139 4.27 -15.31 9.16
CA ILE A 139 3.73 -15.84 7.90
C ILE A 139 3.86 -14.79 6.80
N LEU A 140 4.29 -15.24 5.62
CA LEU A 140 4.44 -14.42 4.43
C LEU A 140 3.46 -14.87 3.35
N PHE A 141 2.72 -13.95 2.75
CA PHE A 141 1.84 -14.24 1.63
C PHE A 141 1.69 -13.04 0.70
N THR A 142 1.18 -13.29 -0.50
CA THR A 142 0.85 -12.23 -1.45
C THR A 142 -0.67 -12.14 -1.56
N LEU A 143 -1.23 -10.99 -1.19
CA LEU A 143 -2.66 -10.69 -1.29
C LEU A 143 -2.94 -9.99 -2.62
N VAL A 144 -3.97 -10.43 -3.34
CA VAL A 144 -4.43 -9.83 -4.60
C VAL A 144 -5.71 -9.06 -4.33
N THR A 145 -5.70 -7.76 -4.54
CA THR A 145 -6.90 -6.91 -4.46
C THR A 145 -7.31 -6.48 -5.86
N ALA A 146 -8.60 -6.23 -6.06
CA ALA A 146 -9.07 -5.52 -7.23
C ALA A 146 -8.79 -4.02 -7.05
N LEU A 147 -8.34 -3.37 -8.12
CA LEU A 147 -8.39 -1.92 -8.24
C LEU A 147 -9.72 -1.54 -8.90
N PRO A 148 -10.27 -0.34 -8.61
CA PRO A 148 -11.41 0.18 -9.35
C PRO A 148 -11.13 0.13 -10.85
N GLU A 149 -12.17 -0.19 -11.63
CA GLU A 149 -12.07 -0.18 -13.08
C GLU A 149 -11.62 1.20 -13.55
N ASP A 150 -10.64 1.23 -14.46
CA ASP A 150 -10.30 2.48 -15.12
C ASP A 150 -11.43 2.91 -16.07
N ALA A 151 -11.35 4.12 -16.62
CA ALA A 151 -12.35 4.63 -17.56
C ALA A 151 -12.53 3.76 -18.83
N ALA A 152 -11.62 2.80 -19.07
CA ALA A 152 -11.68 1.84 -20.16
C ALA A 152 -12.36 0.51 -19.77
N GLY A 153 -12.82 0.36 -18.52
CA GLY A 153 -13.44 -0.88 -18.03
C GLY A 153 -12.44 -2.01 -17.81
N SER A 154 -11.13 -1.72 -17.80
CA SER A 154 -10.11 -2.72 -17.47
C SER A 154 -10.02 -2.86 -15.96
N GLY A 155 -10.45 -4.02 -15.44
CA GLY A 155 -10.20 -4.39 -14.05
C GLY A 155 -8.71 -4.65 -13.83
N HIS A 156 -8.03 -3.77 -13.09
CA HIS A 156 -6.64 -3.96 -12.69
C HIS A 156 -6.56 -4.72 -11.37
N ARG A 157 -5.46 -5.45 -11.16
CA ARG A 157 -5.19 -6.16 -9.89
C ARG A 157 -3.93 -5.60 -9.26
N ALA A 158 -3.96 -5.39 -7.95
CA ALA A 158 -2.77 -5.05 -7.16
C ALA A 158 -2.31 -6.28 -6.36
N PHE A 159 -0.99 -6.46 -6.32
CA PHE A 159 -0.34 -7.54 -5.57
C PHE A 159 0.38 -6.94 -4.38
N HIS A 160 0.01 -7.36 -3.18
CA HIS A 160 0.55 -6.84 -1.94
C HIS A 160 1.32 -7.94 -1.22
N ASP A 161 2.61 -7.72 -0.96
CA ASP A 161 3.35 -8.59 -0.05
C ASP A 161 2.92 -8.27 1.39
N VAL A 162 2.52 -9.31 2.13
CA VAL A 162 2.02 -9.22 3.50
C VAL A 162 2.88 -10.06 4.43
N SER A 163 3.27 -9.47 5.55
CA SER A 163 3.94 -10.12 6.67
C SER A 163 3.08 -10.04 7.92
N ALA A 164 2.65 -11.19 8.44
CA ALA A 164 2.01 -11.28 9.76
C ALA A 164 2.98 -11.87 10.79
N PHE A 165 2.85 -11.46 12.05
CA PHE A 165 3.76 -11.84 13.14
C PHE A 165 3.01 -12.37 14.36
N GLU A 166 3.71 -13.11 15.22
CA GLU A 166 3.25 -13.56 16.54
C GLU A 166 1.97 -14.42 16.45
N ASP A 167 1.05 -14.25 17.39
CA ASP A 167 -0.25 -14.91 17.46
C ASP A 167 -1.07 -14.78 16.17
N VAL A 168 -0.95 -13.65 15.47
CA VAL A 168 -1.60 -13.47 14.16
C VAL A 168 -0.98 -14.38 13.11
N ALA A 169 0.34 -14.58 13.11
CA ALA A 169 0.97 -15.50 12.16
C ALA A 169 0.49 -16.94 12.37
N ASP A 170 0.37 -17.35 13.62
CA ASP A 170 -0.07 -18.70 14.00
C ASP A 170 -1.54 -18.92 13.58
N LEU A 171 -2.40 -17.95 13.89
CA LEU A 171 -3.82 -17.96 13.47
C LEU A 171 -3.97 -18.05 11.96
N LEU A 172 -3.18 -17.27 11.20
CA LEU A 172 -3.23 -17.26 9.75
C LEU A 172 -2.66 -18.54 9.14
N ALA A 173 -1.66 -19.17 9.76
CA ALA A 173 -1.09 -20.43 9.29
C ALA A 173 -2.10 -21.58 9.32
N GLU A 174 -3.06 -21.55 10.25
CA GLU A 174 -4.13 -22.55 10.35
C GLU A 174 -5.28 -22.31 9.37
N ARG A 175 -5.43 -21.07 8.86
CA ARG A 175 -6.63 -20.63 8.12
C ARG A 175 -6.40 -20.27 6.67
N LEU A 176 -5.19 -19.82 6.33
CA LEU A 176 -4.88 -19.36 4.98
C LEU A 176 -4.23 -20.46 4.15
N GLY A 177 -4.83 -20.71 2.99
CA GLY A 177 -4.20 -21.40 1.85
C GLY A 177 -4.31 -20.57 0.56
N ALA A 178 -3.71 -21.05 -0.52
CA ALA A 178 -3.89 -20.45 -1.84
C ALA A 178 -5.39 -20.31 -2.21
N GLY A 179 -5.80 -19.14 -2.69
CA GLY A 179 -7.20 -18.85 -3.03
C GLY A 179 -8.08 -18.42 -1.86
N SER A 180 -7.56 -18.40 -0.62
CA SER A 180 -8.32 -17.92 0.54
C SER A 180 -8.65 -16.43 0.41
N TRP A 181 -9.88 -16.05 0.74
CA TRP A 181 -10.26 -14.65 0.84
C TRP A 181 -10.00 -14.14 2.26
N ILE A 182 -9.45 -12.93 2.38
CA ILE A 182 -9.21 -12.28 3.67
C ILE A 182 -9.32 -10.76 3.52
N GLN A 183 -9.89 -10.13 4.53
CA GLN A 183 -9.75 -8.70 4.77
C GLN A 183 -8.82 -8.48 5.97
N LEU A 184 -7.84 -7.59 5.78
CA LEU A 184 -6.85 -7.22 6.78
C LEU A 184 -6.62 -5.72 6.83
N GLU A 185 -6.17 -5.28 7.98
CA GLU A 185 -5.66 -3.94 8.24
C GLU A 185 -4.19 -4.05 8.64
N GLY A 186 -3.33 -3.13 8.21
CA GLY A 186 -1.90 -3.26 8.41
C GLY A 186 -1.16 -1.95 8.18
N TYR A 187 0.06 -1.83 8.71
CA TYR A 187 0.92 -0.69 8.41
C TYR A 187 1.92 -1.03 7.31
N LEU A 188 2.26 -0.06 6.46
CA LEU A 188 3.32 -0.23 5.47
C LEU A 188 4.69 -0.03 6.12
N ARG A 189 5.65 -0.85 5.69
CA ARG A 189 7.08 -0.61 5.94
C ARG A 189 7.93 -1.02 4.75
N PRO A 190 9.18 -0.53 4.64
CA PRO A 190 10.11 -1.02 3.64
C PRO A 190 10.44 -2.50 3.86
N GLN A 191 10.64 -3.26 2.79
CA GLN A 191 11.10 -4.64 2.89
C GLN A 191 12.55 -4.70 3.36
N GLN A 192 12.91 -5.70 4.17
CA GLN A 192 14.28 -5.85 4.69
C GLN A 192 15.34 -6.03 3.59
N ARG A 193 14.96 -6.63 2.46
CA ARG A 193 15.89 -6.95 1.35
C ARG A 193 16.03 -5.82 0.34
N ASP A 194 15.03 -4.95 0.25
CA ASP A 194 14.97 -3.85 -0.71
C ASP A 194 14.13 -2.71 -0.11
N ALA A 195 14.79 -1.63 0.28
CA ALA A 195 14.15 -0.47 0.88
C ALA A 195 13.22 0.29 -0.09
N ALA A 196 13.29 0.02 -1.41
CA ALA A 196 12.39 0.59 -2.40
C ALA A 196 11.07 -0.18 -2.51
N ALA A 197 11.01 -1.44 -2.05
CA ALA A 197 9.76 -2.17 -1.91
C ALA A 197 9.17 -2.01 -0.52
N ALA A 198 7.85 -2.21 -0.43
CA ALA A 198 7.15 -2.24 0.84
C ALA A 198 6.36 -3.53 1.01
N GLU A 199 6.10 -3.84 2.27
CA GLU A 199 5.19 -4.88 2.69
C GLU A 199 4.15 -4.30 3.64
N VAL A 200 2.97 -4.91 3.65
CA VAL A 200 1.93 -4.65 4.65
C VAL A 200 2.19 -5.55 5.84
N VAL A 201 2.28 -4.95 7.03
CA VAL A 201 2.56 -5.66 8.27
C VAL A 201 1.31 -5.71 9.13
N VAL A 202 0.98 -6.92 9.56
CA VAL A 202 -0.15 -7.22 10.44
C VAL A 202 0.38 -7.84 11.74
N THR A 203 -0.07 -7.33 12.87
CA THR A 203 0.21 -7.81 14.22
C THR A 203 -1.10 -7.91 15.01
N SER A 204 -1.05 -8.35 16.27
CA SER A 204 -2.22 -8.49 17.16
C SER A 204 -3.04 -7.22 17.37
N ARG A 205 -2.50 -6.04 17.03
CA ARG A 205 -3.21 -4.76 17.15
C ARG A 205 -4.12 -4.46 15.97
N GLU A 206 -3.98 -5.20 14.88
CA GLU A 206 -4.69 -4.95 13.65
C GLU A 206 -5.87 -5.90 13.46
N ARG A 207 -6.85 -5.48 12.65
CA ARG A 207 -8.11 -6.18 12.46
C ARG A 207 -8.03 -7.19 11.32
N LEU A 208 -8.60 -8.38 11.54
CA LEU A 208 -8.76 -9.43 10.54
C LEU A 208 -10.24 -9.81 10.40
N VAL A 209 -10.70 -10.02 9.16
CA VAL A 209 -12.03 -10.54 8.84
C VAL A 209 -11.90 -11.64 7.78
N PHE A 210 -12.57 -12.75 8.01
CA PHE A 210 -12.61 -13.92 7.11
C PHE A 210 -14.03 -14.07 6.53
N ALA A 211 -14.12 -14.63 5.33
CA ALA A 211 -15.37 -15.04 4.69
C ALA A 211 -15.62 -16.54 4.92
#